data_AF-A0A954ZNN6-F1
#
_entry.id   AF-A0A954ZNN6-F1
#
_cell.length_a   1.000
_cell.length_b   1.000
_cell.length_c   1.000
_cell.angle_alpha   90.00
_cell.angle_beta   90.00
_cell.angle_gamma   90.00
#
_symmetry.space_group_name_H-M   'P 1'
#
loop_
_entity.id
_entity.type
_entity.pdbx_description
1 polymer ?
#
loop_
_entity_poly.entity_id
_entity_poly.type
_entity_poly.pdbx_seq_one_letter_code
_entity_poly.pdbx_strand_id
1 'polypeptide(L)'
;MNRARIAALQYFVRPIRDFSEFQEQVAGLVHTAADYDCDLLVFPEYFTVQLLTLGDIRRPMDEQVRDMARRVPEYIEVFESLSRSCGIHIIAGSIATPDADDPDKVYNDSFFFAPDGTHATQGKINMTRFEKEVWRVSPRDTLRLFETPMGRIAIAICYDVEFPELCRAAAHAGAVILVVPSYTDDRQGFIRVRYCAQARAIENQMFVVNAATVGSLPMVPAVSLNYGQASILTPSDFPFARDGVLAEGLPNQETMVIGELALDVLKRNRAQGTVRPLLDSKHARTPRIEPVRLPTVGDNKPPTKKQRPRRRIQIRNTAPEHFQGISEIASLIYPDITPWNDEYLKSHLAVFPQGQFVAIEQGSGLVVGVCSGLVLDWDSQPDTSSWNALTASGYYTNHDPIEGGTLFASDVMVRPGFQGQGIGRLLYQQGRFNLARQLGLTRVVAGSRLRGYHRYADKMSPVDYTIEVVRGRLNDPTLSFQLHLGFRVSSVIPGYFTGDPESLGYAAIIEWYNDEVA
;
A
#
# COMPACT_ATOMS: atom_id res chain seq x y z
N MET A 1 41.37 -16.27 -11.92
CA MET A 1 40.36 -15.41 -11.26
C MET A 1 39.17 -16.28 -10.97
N ASN A 2 38.80 -16.44 -9.70
CA ASN A 2 37.63 -17.20 -9.30
C ASN A 2 36.38 -16.43 -9.71
N ARG A 3 35.68 -16.94 -10.73
CA ARG A 3 34.45 -16.37 -11.28
C ARG A 3 33.36 -17.45 -11.27
N ALA A 4 32.10 -17.02 -11.18
CA ALA A 4 30.95 -17.90 -11.25
C ALA A 4 29.90 -17.31 -12.18
N ARG A 5 29.46 -18.05 -13.19
CA ARG A 5 28.39 -17.65 -14.11
C ARG A 5 27.05 -18.11 -13.55
N ILE A 6 26.16 -17.15 -13.30
CA ILE A 6 24.87 -17.39 -12.66
C ILE A 6 23.75 -17.01 -13.61
N ALA A 7 22.72 -17.86 -13.69
CA ALA A 7 21.48 -17.60 -14.39
C ALA A 7 20.34 -17.40 -13.39
N ALA A 8 19.62 -16.29 -13.50
CA ALA A 8 18.40 -16.00 -12.76
C ALA A 8 17.20 -16.03 -13.69
N LEU A 9 16.17 -16.81 -13.34
CA LEU A 9 14.97 -16.91 -14.15
C LEU A 9 13.96 -15.81 -13.78
N GLN A 10 13.47 -15.18 -14.84
CA GLN A 10 12.22 -14.46 -14.85
C GLN A 10 11.18 -15.37 -15.50
N TYR A 11 10.54 -16.21 -14.68
CA TYR A 11 9.78 -17.36 -15.15
C TYR A 11 8.33 -16.97 -15.45
N PHE A 12 7.87 -17.22 -16.67
CA PHE A 12 6.47 -16.94 -17.02
C PHE A 12 5.59 -18.13 -16.62
N VAL A 13 4.75 -17.92 -15.60
CA VAL A 13 3.84 -18.94 -15.08
C VAL A 13 2.69 -19.11 -16.07
N ARG A 14 2.44 -20.36 -16.49
CA ARG A 14 1.41 -20.72 -17.47
C ARG A 14 0.75 -22.06 -17.11
N PRO A 15 -0.50 -22.30 -17.53
CA PRO A 15 -1.18 -23.55 -17.23
C PRO A 15 -0.48 -24.73 -17.90
N ILE A 16 -0.55 -25.89 -17.26
CA ILE A 16 -0.06 -27.17 -17.79
C ILE A 16 -1.20 -28.18 -17.83
N ARG A 17 -1.13 -29.10 -18.80
CA ARG A 17 -2.09 -30.17 -19.05
C ARG A 17 -1.79 -31.43 -18.24
N ASP A 18 -0.52 -31.72 -18.05
CA ASP A 18 -0.02 -32.86 -17.30
C ASP A 18 1.35 -32.53 -16.67
N PHE A 19 1.88 -33.47 -15.89
CA PHE A 19 3.18 -33.29 -15.24
C PHE A 19 4.36 -33.32 -16.23
N SER A 20 4.23 -34.00 -17.38
CA SER A 20 5.29 -34.05 -18.41
C SER A 20 5.57 -32.66 -18.96
N GLU A 21 4.54 -31.84 -19.17
CA GLU A 21 4.75 -30.45 -19.61
C GLU A 21 5.55 -29.61 -18.61
N PHE A 22 5.36 -29.82 -17.31
CA PHE A 22 6.20 -29.19 -16.30
C PHE A 22 7.66 -29.64 -16.41
N GLN A 23 7.87 -30.95 -16.58
CA GLN A 23 9.21 -31.53 -16.76
C GLN A 23 9.91 -30.97 -18.00
N GLU A 24 9.21 -30.91 -19.14
CA GLU A 24 9.73 -30.39 -20.40
C GLU A 24 10.11 -28.90 -20.31
N GLN A 25 9.26 -28.08 -19.68
CA GLN A 25 9.53 -26.65 -19.46
C GLN A 25 10.77 -26.45 -18.58
N VAL A 26 10.87 -27.16 -17.46
CA VAL A 26 12.02 -27.09 -16.55
C VAL A 26 13.29 -27.60 -17.24
N ALA A 27 13.22 -28.75 -17.92
CA ALA A 27 14.36 -29.34 -18.62
C ALA A 27 14.91 -28.40 -19.69
N GLY A 28 14.05 -27.76 -20.50
CA GLY A 28 14.46 -26.79 -21.50
C GLY A 28 15.25 -25.61 -20.91
N LEU A 29 14.81 -25.09 -19.77
CA LEU A 29 15.51 -24.00 -19.08
C LEU A 29 16.83 -24.45 -18.46
N VAL A 30 16.87 -25.66 -17.89
CA VAL A 30 18.11 -26.23 -17.32
C VAL A 30 19.14 -26.52 -18.43
N HIS A 31 18.74 -27.13 -19.53
CA HIS A 31 19.60 -27.35 -20.69
C HIS A 31 20.13 -26.02 -21.24
N THR A 32 19.27 -25.00 -21.36
CA THR A 32 19.70 -23.68 -21.79
C THR A 32 20.75 -23.09 -20.85
N ALA A 33 20.58 -23.19 -19.53
CA ALA A 33 21.58 -22.69 -18.59
C ALA A 33 22.92 -23.44 -18.72
N ALA A 34 22.86 -24.76 -18.93
CA ALA A 34 24.04 -25.60 -19.16
C ALA A 34 24.75 -25.24 -20.48
N ASP A 35 24.02 -25.01 -21.57
CA ASP A 35 24.55 -24.61 -22.87
C ASP A 35 25.28 -23.25 -22.81
N TYR A 36 24.91 -22.39 -21.86
CA TYR A 36 25.58 -21.11 -21.60
C TYR A 36 26.68 -21.21 -20.53
N ASP A 37 27.09 -22.42 -20.14
CA ASP A 37 28.11 -22.72 -19.13
C ASP A 37 27.82 -22.05 -17.77
N CYS A 38 26.56 -22.05 -17.33
CA CYS A 38 26.20 -21.50 -16.01
C CYS A 38 26.57 -22.48 -14.89
N ASP A 39 27.24 -21.99 -13.85
CA ASP A 39 27.57 -22.74 -12.64
C ASP A 39 26.34 -22.93 -11.74
N LEU A 40 25.39 -21.99 -11.76
CA LEU A 40 24.18 -21.99 -10.96
C LEU A 40 22.98 -21.43 -11.73
N LEU A 41 21.86 -22.15 -11.70
CA LEU A 41 20.55 -21.70 -12.17
C LEU A 41 19.60 -21.46 -11.00
N VAL A 42 18.87 -20.35 -11.00
CA VAL A 42 17.91 -19.97 -9.95
C VAL A 42 16.50 -19.82 -10.52
N PHE A 43 15.57 -20.62 -10.01
CA PHE A 43 14.13 -20.51 -10.26
C PHE A 43 13.44 -19.63 -9.20
N PRO A 44 12.28 -19.01 -9.53
CA PRO A 44 11.54 -18.16 -8.58
C PRO A 44 10.81 -18.93 -7.48
N GLU A 45 10.35 -18.20 -6.47
CA GLU A 45 9.47 -18.72 -5.44
C GLU A 45 8.16 -19.18 -6.09
N TYR A 46 7.64 -20.33 -5.67
CA TYR A 46 6.32 -20.82 -6.08
C TYR A 46 6.06 -20.84 -7.59
N PHE A 47 7.08 -20.88 -8.45
CA PHE A 47 6.86 -21.10 -9.89
C PHE A 47 6.10 -22.43 -10.15
N THR A 48 6.14 -23.35 -9.17
CA THR A 48 5.39 -24.60 -9.13
C THR A 48 3.88 -24.44 -8.98
N VAL A 49 3.33 -23.24 -8.75
CA VAL A 49 1.88 -23.02 -8.67
C VAL A 49 1.14 -23.38 -9.95
N GLN A 50 1.83 -23.52 -11.08
CA GLN A 50 1.26 -24.14 -12.28
C GLN A 50 0.80 -25.58 -12.05
N LEU A 51 1.38 -26.31 -11.08
CA LEU A 51 0.93 -27.66 -10.72
C LEU A 51 -0.51 -27.67 -10.16
N LEU A 52 -1.02 -26.54 -9.66
CA LEU A 52 -2.41 -26.41 -9.22
C LEU A 52 -3.39 -26.62 -10.39
N THR A 53 -2.98 -26.37 -11.64
CA THR A 53 -3.84 -26.55 -12.82
C THR A 53 -4.11 -28.02 -13.14
N LEU A 54 -3.38 -28.95 -12.51
CA LEU A 54 -3.61 -30.39 -12.64
C LEU A 54 -4.73 -30.89 -11.71
N GLY A 55 -5.17 -30.07 -10.74
CA GLY A 55 -6.21 -30.40 -9.76
C GLY A 55 -7.53 -29.65 -9.98
N ASP A 56 -8.47 -29.79 -9.03
CA ASP A 56 -9.70 -28.99 -9.04
C ASP A 56 -9.46 -27.60 -8.44
N ILE A 57 -9.18 -26.64 -9.32
CA ILE A 57 -8.92 -25.23 -9.01
C ILE A 57 -10.09 -24.49 -8.36
N ARG A 58 -11.27 -25.11 -8.23
CA ARG A 58 -12.45 -24.53 -7.55
C ARG A 58 -12.47 -24.83 -6.05
N ARG A 59 -11.64 -25.76 -5.57
CA ARG A 59 -11.54 -26.09 -4.14
C ARG A 59 -10.90 -24.95 -3.34
N PRO A 60 -11.05 -24.92 -2.00
CA PRO A 60 -10.33 -23.99 -1.15
C PRO A 60 -8.81 -24.02 -1.41
N MET A 61 -8.17 -22.85 -1.32
CA MET A 61 -6.77 -22.69 -1.71
C MET A 61 -5.81 -23.50 -0.81
N ASP A 62 -6.09 -23.60 0.49
CA ASP A 62 -5.30 -24.42 1.39
C ASP A 62 -5.31 -25.90 0.97
N GLU A 63 -6.46 -26.44 0.56
CA GLU A 63 -6.57 -27.79 0.03
C GLU A 63 -5.76 -27.98 -1.26
N GLN A 64 -5.86 -27.04 -2.21
CA GLN A 64 -5.07 -27.10 -3.45
C GLN A 64 -3.56 -27.08 -3.18
N VAL A 65 -3.12 -26.28 -2.21
CA VAL A 65 -1.71 -26.21 -1.78
C VAL A 65 -1.24 -27.54 -1.20
N ARG A 66 -2.07 -28.27 -0.43
CA ARG A 66 -1.72 -29.61 0.08
C ARG A 66 -1.65 -30.64 -1.06
N ASP A 67 -2.55 -30.54 -2.04
CA ASP A 67 -2.52 -31.41 -3.20
C ASP A 67 -1.22 -31.23 -4.01
N MET A 68 -0.77 -29.98 -4.20
CA MET A 68 0.53 -29.68 -4.79
C MET A 68 1.69 -30.22 -3.94
N ALA A 69 1.61 -30.07 -2.61
CA ALA A 69 2.65 -30.53 -1.69
C ALA A 69 2.89 -32.05 -1.77
N ARG A 70 1.88 -32.85 -2.14
CA ARG A 70 2.04 -34.29 -2.37
C ARG A 70 2.90 -34.64 -3.59
N ARG A 71 3.15 -33.69 -4.50
CA ARG A 71 3.98 -33.88 -5.69
C ARG A 71 5.47 -33.59 -5.48
N VAL A 72 5.87 -33.22 -4.26
CA VAL A 72 7.29 -32.96 -3.92
C VAL A 72 8.23 -34.09 -4.34
N PRO A 73 7.91 -35.39 -4.19
CA PRO A 73 8.80 -36.47 -4.66
C PRO A 73 9.05 -36.44 -6.18
N GLU A 74 8.00 -36.23 -6.99
CA GLU A 74 8.12 -36.12 -8.45
C GLU A 74 8.95 -34.89 -8.84
N TYR A 75 8.75 -33.78 -8.14
CA TYR A 75 9.53 -32.56 -8.32
C TYR A 75 11.02 -32.77 -7.98
N ILE A 76 11.35 -33.46 -6.88
CA ILE A 76 12.73 -33.76 -6.50
C ILE A 76 13.40 -34.62 -7.58
N GLU A 77 12.75 -35.70 -8.02
CA GLU A 77 13.32 -36.62 -9.02
C GLU A 77 13.72 -35.90 -10.32
N VAL A 78 12.88 -34.95 -10.76
CA VAL A 78 13.16 -34.12 -11.95
C VAL A 78 14.44 -33.32 -11.78
N PHE A 79 14.56 -32.57 -10.68
CA PHE A 79 15.72 -31.70 -10.46
C PHE A 79 16.99 -32.47 -10.08
N GLU A 80 16.90 -33.61 -9.40
CA GLU A 80 18.05 -34.51 -9.18
C GLU A 80 18.58 -35.08 -10.49
N SER A 81 17.68 -35.50 -11.38
CA SER A 81 18.05 -36.02 -12.71
C SER A 81 18.71 -34.93 -13.56
N LEU A 82 18.10 -33.74 -13.63
CA LEU A 82 18.58 -32.62 -14.44
C LEU A 82 19.90 -32.03 -13.92
N SER A 83 20.04 -31.84 -12.61
CA SER A 83 21.30 -31.35 -12.02
C SER A 83 22.46 -32.31 -12.29
N ARG A 84 22.20 -33.63 -12.20
CA ARG A 84 23.20 -34.67 -12.48
C ARG A 84 23.55 -34.77 -13.96
N SER A 85 22.57 -34.74 -14.85
CA SER A 85 22.80 -34.89 -16.30
C SER A 85 23.52 -33.67 -16.89
N CYS A 86 23.20 -32.47 -16.38
CA CYS A 86 23.78 -31.22 -16.86
C CYS A 86 25.04 -30.81 -16.09
N GLY A 87 25.28 -31.38 -14.91
CA GLY A 87 26.44 -31.07 -14.08
C GLY A 87 26.43 -29.65 -13.49
N ILE A 88 25.25 -29.08 -13.23
CA ILE A 88 25.09 -27.70 -12.74
C ILE A 88 24.45 -27.65 -11.35
N HIS A 89 24.72 -26.59 -10.58
CA HIS A 89 23.95 -26.31 -9.37
C HIS A 89 22.59 -25.71 -9.75
N ILE A 90 21.52 -26.10 -9.04
CA ILE A 90 20.17 -25.59 -9.28
C ILE A 90 19.53 -25.20 -7.95
N ILE A 91 19.17 -23.93 -7.79
CA ILE A 91 18.20 -23.50 -6.78
C ILE A 91 16.84 -23.54 -7.47
N ALA A 92 16.11 -24.61 -7.24
CA ALA A 92 14.91 -24.97 -7.98
C ALA A 92 13.66 -24.22 -7.50
N GLY A 93 13.81 -22.95 -7.09
CA GLY A 93 12.68 -22.16 -6.63
C GLY A 93 12.13 -22.72 -5.33
N SER A 94 10.84 -22.56 -5.08
CA SER A 94 10.20 -23.14 -3.89
C SER A 94 8.87 -23.80 -4.20
N ILE A 95 8.49 -24.73 -3.33
CA ILE A 95 7.25 -25.48 -3.38
C ILE A 95 6.71 -25.68 -1.95
N ALA A 96 5.38 -25.75 -1.83
CA ALA A 96 4.76 -26.18 -0.57
C ALA A 96 5.21 -27.61 -0.25
N THR A 97 5.76 -27.82 0.93
CA THR A 97 6.34 -29.10 1.35
C THR A 97 5.67 -29.57 2.64
N PRO A 98 5.16 -30.81 2.71
CA PRO A 98 4.52 -31.31 3.92
C PRO A 98 5.55 -31.51 5.05
N ASP A 99 5.10 -31.38 6.29
CA ASP A 99 5.89 -31.82 7.44
C ASP A 99 6.04 -33.35 7.39
N ALA A 100 7.19 -33.84 7.88
CA ALA A 100 7.44 -35.28 7.92
C ALA A 100 6.53 -36.01 8.92
N ASP A 101 6.15 -35.32 10.00
CA ASP A 101 5.34 -35.87 11.08
C ASP A 101 3.86 -35.48 10.97
N ASP A 102 3.53 -34.43 10.21
CA ASP A 102 2.17 -33.91 10.04
C ASP A 102 1.90 -33.45 8.58
N PRO A 103 1.30 -34.32 7.74
CA PRO A 103 1.01 -33.99 6.34
C PRO A 103 0.07 -32.79 6.13
N ASP A 104 -0.72 -32.40 7.13
CA ASP A 104 -1.62 -31.25 7.05
C ASP A 104 -0.89 -29.93 7.30
N LYS A 105 0.29 -29.99 7.94
CA LYS A 105 1.20 -28.88 8.11
C LYS A 105 2.16 -28.81 6.93
N VAL A 106 2.20 -27.66 6.26
CA VAL A 106 3.10 -27.44 5.11
C VAL A 106 3.98 -26.22 5.33
N TYR A 107 5.11 -26.20 4.65
CA TYR A 107 6.11 -25.12 4.66
C TYR A 107 6.40 -24.67 3.23
N ASN A 108 6.96 -23.46 3.08
CA ASN A 108 7.50 -22.98 1.82
C ASN A 108 9.00 -23.29 1.80
N ASP A 109 9.40 -24.38 1.14
CA ASP A 109 10.78 -24.83 1.11
C ASP A 109 11.36 -24.63 -0.30
N SER A 110 12.55 -24.01 -0.36
CA SER A 110 13.36 -23.89 -1.56
C SER A 110 14.43 -24.96 -1.60
N PHE A 111 14.54 -25.66 -2.73
CA PHE A 111 15.48 -26.77 -2.89
C PHE A 111 16.75 -26.32 -3.61
N PHE A 112 17.89 -26.73 -3.08
CA PHE A 112 19.21 -26.58 -3.70
C PHE A 112 19.70 -27.96 -4.11
N PHE A 113 19.92 -28.16 -5.41
CA PHE A 113 20.50 -29.37 -6.00
C PHE A 113 21.96 -29.12 -6.40
N ALA A 114 22.84 -30.06 -6.07
CA ALA A 114 24.24 -30.07 -6.49
C ALA A 114 24.43 -30.88 -7.79
N PRO A 115 25.55 -30.70 -8.52
CA PRO A 115 25.84 -31.40 -9.78
C PRO A 115 25.86 -32.92 -9.72
N ASP A 116 25.94 -33.54 -8.55
CA ASP A 116 25.86 -35.00 -8.38
C ASP A 116 24.41 -35.50 -8.18
N GLY A 117 23.46 -34.58 -8.12
CA GLY A 117 22.05 -34.83 -7.85
C GLY A 117 21.71 -34.92 -6.37
N THR A 118 22.63 -34.64 -5.44
CA THR A 118 22.29 -34.49 -4.02
C THR A 118 21.59 -33.15 -3.79
N HIS A 119 20.75 -33.06 -2.75
CA HIS A 119 20.00 -31.85 -2.47
C HIS A 119 19.86 -31.53 -0.98
N ALA A 120 19.57 -30.27 -0.70
CA ALA A 120 19.20 -29.76 0.62
C ALA A 120 18.17 -28.63 0.46
N THR A 121 17.49 -28.26 1.55
CA THR A 121 16.42 -27.25 1.51
C THR A 121 16.72 -26.03 2.37
N GLN A 122 16.22 -24.86 1.98
CA GLN A 122 16.03 -23.70 2.84
C GLN A 122 14.55 -23.44 2.97
N GLY A 123 14.05 -23.38 4.20
CA GLY A 123 12.66 -23.05 4.46
C GLY A 123 12.43 -21.56 4.68
N LYS A 124 11.29 -21.04 4.25
CA LYS A 124 10.92 -19.64 4.47
C LYS A 124 10.69 -19.39 5.95
N ILE A 125 11.29 -18.32 6.48
CA ILE A 125 11.26 -18.03 7.92
C ILE A 125 10.15 -17.02 8.24
N ASN A 126 9.96 -16.02 7.39
CA ASN A 126 8.96 -14.99 7.57
C ASN A 126 7.82 -15.17 6.57
N MET A 127 6.62 -15.43 7.09
CA MET A 127 5.43 -15.64 6.26
C MET A 127 4.71 -14.33 5.95
N THR A 128 4.24 -14.19 4.72
CA THR A 128 3.28 -13.14 4.37
C THR A 128 1.92 -13.44 4.99
N ARG A 129 1.07 -12.41 5.11
CA ARG A 129 -0.31 -12.57 5.58
C ARG A 129 -1.07 -13.58 4.75
N PHE A 130 -0.95 -13.52 3.43
CA PHE A 130 -1.66 -14.40 2.51
C PHE A 130 -1.27 -15.88 2.67
N GLU A 131 0.03 -16.16 2.74
CA GLU A 131 0.52 -17.53 2.97
C GLU A 131 0.02 -18.10 4.31
N LYS A 132 -0.02 -17.28 5.36
CA LYS A 132 -0.46 -17.71 6.69
C LYS A 132 -1.97 -17.85 6.80
N GLU A 133 -2.72 -16.84 6.35
CA GLU A 133 -4.16 -16.70 6.57
C GLU A 133 -4.97 -17.50 5.53
N VAL A 134 -4.48 -17.63 4.30
CA VAL A 134 -5.22 -18.27 3.19
C VAL A 134 -4.61 -19.63 2.84
N TRP A 135 -3.30 -19.72 2.63
CA TRP A 135 -2.65 -20.99 2.23
C TRP A 135 -2.32 -21.88 3.42
N ARG A 136 -2.43 -21.37 4.66
CA ARG A 136 -2.09 -22.07 5.90
C ARG A 136 -0.69 -22.67 5.88
N VAL A 137 0.28 -21.93 5.35
CA VAL A 137 1.70 -22.33 5.30
C VAL A 137 2.38 -21.86 6.59
N SER A 138 3.14 -22.76 7.21
CA SER A 138 3.87 -22.50 8.45
C SER A 138 5.28 -21.98 8.17
N PRO A 139 5.83 -21.12 9.05
CA PRO A 139 7.23 -20.72 8.98
C PRO A 139 8.16 -21.85 9.39
N ARG A 140 9.38 -21.82 8.85
CA ARG A 140 10.56 -22.52 9.37
C ARG A 140 11.34 -21.56 10.28
N ASP A 141 12.29 -22.06 11.05
CA ASP A 141 13.02 -21.27 12.06
C ASP A 141 14.54 -21.25 11.87
N THR A 142 15.02 -21.93 10.82
CA THR A 142 16.44 -22.21 10.62
C THR A 142 16.94 -21.63 9.30
N LEU A 143 17.95 -20.77 9.38
CA LEU A 143 18.71 -20.27 8.22
C LEU A 143 19.92 -21.17 7.97
N ARG A 144 20.03 -21.73 6.76
CA ARG A 144 21.11 -22.60 6.33
C ARG A 144 22.03 -21.89 5.34
N LEU A 145 23.31 -22.24 5.38
CA LEU A 145 24.29 -21.84 4.37
C LEU A 145 24.69 -23.06 3.55
N PHE A 146 24.65 -22.93 2.24
CA PHE A 146 25.03 -23.97 1.29
C PHE A 146 26.48 -23.75 0.90
N GLU A 147 27.35 -24.73 1.19
CA GLU A 147 28.76 -24.66 0.83
C GLU A 147 28.95 -25.14 -0.61
N THR A 148 29.55 -24.30 -1.45
CA THR A 148 29.78 -24.59 -2.87
C THR A 148 31.18 -24.14 -3.29
N PRO A 149 31.69 -24.57 -4.47
CA PRO A 149 32.92 -24.03 -5.04
C PRO A 149 32.88 -22.50 -5.25
N MET A 150 31.69 -21.93 -5.44
CA MET A 150 31.44 -20.49 -5.58
C MET A 150 31.47 -19.74 -4.23
N GLY A 151 31.62 -20.46 -3.12
CA GLY A 151 31.53 -19.97 -1.76
C GLY A 151 30.20 -20.29 -1.09
N ARG A 152 29.97 -19.72 0.09
CA ARG A 152 28.72 -19.94 0.83
C ARG A 152 27.57 -19.16 0.22
N ILE A 153 26.48 -19.86 -0.03
CA ILE A 153 25.24 -19.31 -0.57
C ILE A 153 24.17 -19.33 0.52
N ALA A 154 23.42 -18.24 0.65
CA ALA A 154 22.22 -18.17 1.48
C ALA A 154 20.99 -17.99 0.58
N ILE A 155 19.83 -18.50 1.01
CA ILE A 155 18.55 -18.30 0.31
C ILE A 155 17.63 -17.53 1.25
N ALA A 156 17.13 -16.38 0.79
CA ALA A 156 16.10 -15.59 1.47
C ALA A 156 14.87 -15.56 0.59
N ILE A 157 13.87 -16.39 0.92
CA ILE A 157 12.69 -16.59 0.08
C ILE A 157 11.78 -15.36 0.20
N CYS A 158 11.71 -14.58 -0.88
CA CYS A 158 10.81 -13.44 -1.06
C CYS A 158 10.78 -12.50 0.14
N TYR A 159 9.74 -12.59 0.96
CA TYR A 159 9.54 -11.75 2.14
C TYR A 159 10.71 -11.79 3.13
N ASP A 160 11.47 -12.90 3.20
CA ASP A 160 12.69 -13.00 4.02
C ASP A 160 13.73 -11.93 3.68
N VAL A 161 13.80 -11.50 2.41
CA VAL A 161 14.73 -10.43 2.00
C VAL A 161 14.33 -9.06 2.55
N GLU A 162 13.11 -8.88 3.06
CA GLU A 162 12.71 -7.61 3.68
C GLU A 162 13.32 -7.45 5.08
N PHE A 163 13.83 -8.51 5.72
CA PHE A 163 14.36 -8.49 7.10
C PHE A 163 15.89 -8.37 7.15
N PRO A 164 16.46 -7.18 7.45
CA PRO A 164 17.91 -6.95 7.39
C PRO A 164 18.73 -7.90 8.25
N GLU A 165 18.20 -8.26 9.42
CA GLU A 165 18.85 -9.09 10.42
C GLU A 165 19.17 -10.50 9.89
N LEU A 166 18.23 -11.08 9.14
CA LEU A 166 18.39 -12.41 8.56
C LEU A 166 19.53 -12.43 7.52
N CYS A 167 19.51 -11.47 6.60
CA CYS A 167 20.53 -11.35 5.56
C CYS A 167 21.89 -10.95 6.13
N ARG A 168 21.90 -10.13 7.20
CA ARG A 168 23.12 -9.77 7.93
C ARG A 168 23.73 -10.99 8.63
N ALA A 169 22.91 -11.83 9.25
CA ALA A 169 23.36 -13.06 9.89
C ALA A 169 24.02 -14.01 8.87
N ALA A 170 23.41 -14.20 7.68
CA ALA A 170 24.01 -14.97 6.58
C ALA A 170 25.39 -14.41 6.19
N ALA A 171 25.49 -13.09 6.00
CA ALA A 171 26.73 -12.44 5.59
C ALA A 171 27.84 -12.56 6.65
N HIS A 172 27.50 -12.42 7.93
CA HIS A 172 28.43 -12.63 9.05
C HIS A 172 28.90 -14.07 9.16
N ALA A 173 28.03 -15.04 8.84
CA ALA A 173 28.38 -16.45 8.74
C ALA A 173 29.14 -16.81 7.43
N GLY A 174 29.45 -15.81 6.60
CA GLY A 174 30.37 -15.93 5.47
C GLY A 174 29.70 -16.09 4.11
N ALA A 175 28.38 -15.91 4.00
CA ALA A 175 27.71 -15.90 2.71
C ALA A 175 28.31 -14.83 1.78
N VAL A 176 28.54 -15.21 0.52
CA VAL A 176 29.05 -14.34 -0.54
C VAL A 176 28.00 -14.10 -1.64
N ILE A 177 27.06 -15.04 -1.77
CA ILE A 177 25.91 -14.96 -2.66
C ILE A 177 24.65 -15.10 -1.81
N LEU A 178 23.70 -14.19 -1.98
CA LEU A 178 22.34 -14.28 -1.45
C LEU A 178 21.39 -14.51 -2.62
N VAL A 179 20.57 -15.54 -2.54
CA VAL A 179 19.59 -15.87 -3.58
C VAL A 179 18.20 -15.52 -3.05
N VAL A 180 17.43 -14.82 -3.89
CA VAL A 180 16.12 -14.27 -3.56
C VAL A 180 15.12 -14.78 -4.60
N PRO A 181 14.61 -16.01 -4.43
CA PRO A 181 13.46 -16.47 -5.20
C PRO A 181 12.22 -15.70 -4.72
N SER A 182 11.42 -15.16 -5.64
CA SER A 182 10.31 -14.28 -5.30
C SER A 182 9.07 -14.50 -6.16
N TYR A 183 7.92 -14.33 -5.51
CA TYR A 183 6.59 -14.37 -6.10
C TYR A 183 5.80 -13.14 -5.61
N THR A 184 5.35 -12.29 -6.53
CA THR A 184 4.63 -11.04 -6.21
C THR A 184 3.54 -10.74 -7.23
N ASP A 185 2.36 -10.33 -6.75
CA ASP A 185 1.19 -10.07 -7.60
C ASP A 185 1.30 -8.77 -8.41
N ASP A 186 1.91 -7.74 -7.81
CA ASP A 186 1.95 -6.38 -8.36
C ASP A 186 3.34 -5.74 -8.28
N ARG A 187 3.45 -4.57 -8.91
CA ARG A 187 4.70 -3.81 -8.97
C ARG A 187 5.15 -3.35 -7.58
N GLN A 188 4.23 -3.02 -6.68
CA GLN A 188 4.52 -2.53 -5.33
C GLN A 188 5.17 -3.63 -4.49
N GLY A 189 4.66 -4.86 -4.59
CA GLY A 189 5.26 -6.06 -4.03
C GLY A 189 6.66 -6.28 -4.56
N PHE A 190 6.79 -6.30 -5.89
CA PHE A 190 8.06 -6.53 -6.55
C PHE A 190 9.14 -5.51 -6.14
N ILE A 191 8.82 -4.20 -6.12
CA ILE A 191 9.83 -3.18 -5.78
C ILE A 191 10.27 -3.24 -4.31
N ARG A 192 9.43 -3.73 -3.38
CA ARG A 192 9.87 -3.98 -1.99
C ARG A 192 10.97 -5.03 -1.98
N VAL A 193 10.71 -6.19 -2.57
CA VAL A 193 11.69 -7.29 -2.68
C VAL A 193 12.96 -6.81 -3.38
N ARG A 194 12.82 -6.18 -4.56
CA ARG A 194 13.95 -5.73 -5.40
C ARG A 194 14.84 -4.70 -4.71
N TYR A 195 14.25 -3.71 -4.03
CA TYR A 195 15.04 -2.66 -3.34
C TYR A 195 15.63 -3.16 -2.03
N CYS A 196 14.94 -4.03 -1.29
CA CYS A 196 15.53 -4.70 -0.14
C CYS A 196 16.71 -5.57 -0.57
N ALA A 197 16.56 -6.38 -1.63
CA ALA A 197 17.65 -7.19 -2.21
C ALA A 197 18.86 -6.33 -2.59
N GLN A 198 18.64 -5.17 -3.22
CA GLN A 198 19.72 -4.24 -3.56
C GLN A 198 20.40 -3.65 -2.32
N ALA A 199 19.63 -3.27 -1.31
CA ALA A 199 20.19 -2.85 -0.02
C ALA A 199 21.05 -3.97 0.59
N ARG A 200 20.62 -5.24 0.51
CA ARG A 200 21.41 -6.39 1.00
C ARG A 200 22.70 -6.60 0.24
N ALA A 201 22.73 -6.37 -1.06
CA ALA A 201 23.96 -6.44 -1.85
C ALA A 201 25.00 -5.43 -1.33
N ILE A 202 24.55 -4.20 -1.06
CA ILE A 202 25.39 -3.08 -0.64
C ILE A 202 25.83 -3.25 0.82
N GLU A 203 24.89 -3.33 1.76
CA GLU A 203 25.19 -3.26 3.20
C GLU A 203 25.93 -4.49 3.70
N ASN A 204 25.70 -5.65 3.07
CA ASN A 204 26.34 -6.92 3.43
C ASN A 204 27.53 -7.26 2.53
N GLN A 205 27.82 -6.44 1.52
CA GLN A 205 28.84 -6.69 0.52
C GLN A 205 28.74 -8.14 0.01
N MET A 206 27.59 -8.48 -0.57
CA MET A 206 27.26 -9.78 -1.18
C MET A 206 26.82 -9.56 -2.62
N PHE A 207 26.99 -10.57 -3.48
CA PHE A 207 26.20 -10.64 -4.71
C PHE A 207 24.79 -11.10 -4.37
N VAL A 208 23.78 -10.54 -5.03
CA VAL A 208 22.38 -10.93 -4.80
C VAL A 208 21.75 -11.33 -6.12
N VAL A 209 21.12 -12.50 -6.15
CA VAL A 209 20.49 -13.07 -7.35
C VAL A 209 19.00 -13.12 -7.11
N ASN A 210 18.25 -12.25 -7.77
CA ASN A 210 16.80 -12.17 -7.67
C ASN A 210 16.15 -12.91 -8.85
N ALA A 211 15.33 -13.90 -8.56
CA ALA A 211 14.53 -14.63 -9.54
C ALA A 211 13.04 -14.41 -9.23
N ALA A 212 12.24 -14.08 -10.24
CA ALA A 212 10.86 -13.66 -10.04
C ALA A 212 9.91 -14.34 -11.03
N THR A 213 8.68 -14.64 -10.58
CA THR A 213 7.60 -15.04 -11.48
C THR A 213 7.07 -13.85 -12.27
N VAL A 214 6.60 -14.10 -13.49
CA VAL A 214 5.89 -13.14 -14.35
C VAL A 214 4.71 -13.83 -15.04
N GLY A 215 3.85 -13.06 -15.69
CA GLY A 215 2.67 -13.58 -16.38
C GLY A 215 1.46 -13.71 -15.46
N SER A 216 0.57 -14.65 -15.77
CA SER A 216 -0.66 -14.83 -15.01
C SER A 216 -1.22 -16.23 -15.18
N LEU A 217 -1.89 -16.72 -14.13
CA LEU A 217 -2.80 -17.88 -14.19
C LEU A 217 -4.22 -17.40 -13.87
N PRO A 218 -4.96 -16.83 -14.83
CA PRO A 218 -6.28 -16.25 -14.56
C PRO A 218 -7.29 -17.26 -13.98
N MET A 219 -7.11 -18.55 -14.26
CA MET A 219 -7.96 -19.63 -13.76
C MET A 219 -7.67 -19.98 -12.29
N VAL A 220 -6.55 -19.56 -11.72
CA VAL A 220 -6.19 -19.80 -10.31
C VAL A 220 -6.28 -18.45 -9.59
N PRO A 221 -7.36 -18.14 -8.83
CA PRO A 221 -7.59 -16.80 -8.29
C PRO A 221 -6.41 -16.24 -7.46
N ALA A 222 -5.73 -17.11 -6.71
CA ALA A 222 -4.56 -16.77 -5.89
C ALA A 222 -3.30 -16.43 -6.70
N VAL A 223 -3.27 -16.72 -8.00
CA VAL A 223 -2.11 -16.58 -8.90
C VAL A 223 -2.51 -15.83 -10.18
N SER A 224 -3.57 -15.04 -10.07
CA SER A 224 -4.21 -14.37 -11.20
C SER A 224 -3.33 -13.31 -11.85
N LEU A 225 -2.35 -12.76 -11.13
CA LEU A 225 -1.38 -11.78 -11.62
C LEU A 225 0.00 -12.06 -11.02
N ASN A 226 1.05 -11.86 -11.83
CA ASN A 226 2.42 -11.83 -11.37
C ASN A 226 3.13 -10.61 -11.96
N TYR A 227 3.92 -9.93 -11.13
CA TYR A 227 4.82 -8.89 -11.56
C TYR A 227 6.23 -9.22 -11.06
N GLY A 228 7.21 -9.13 -11.96
CA GLY A 228 8.56 -9.52 -11.63
C GLY A 228 9.61 -9.03 -12.61
N GLN A 229 10.85 -8.98 -12.11
CA GLN A 229 12.04 -8.76 -12.92
C GLN A 229 13.21 -9.54 -12.28
N ALA A 230 13.83 -10.44 -13.04
CA ALA A 230 15.05 -11.09 -12.59
C ALA A 230 16.23 -10.11 -12.64
N SER A 231 17.14 -10.19 -11.66
CA SER A 231 18.32 -9.33 -11.62
C SER A 231 19.46 -9.96 -10.84
N ILE A 232 20.68 -9.58 -11.21
CA ILE A 232 21.93 -9.92 -10.52
C ILE A 232 22.54 -8.61 -10.03
N LEU A 233 22.64 -8.48 -8.72
CA LEU A 233 23.01 -7.25 -8.02
C LEU A 233 24.38 -7.40 -7.39
N THR A 234 25.10 -6.29 -7.35
CA THR A 234 26.45 -6.22 -6.82
C THR A 234 26.50 -5.30 -5.61
N PRO A 235 27.54 -5.39 -4.78
CA PRO A 235 27.91 -4.28 -3.92
C PRO A 235 28.13 -3.00 -4.74
N SER A 236 28.11 -1.85 -4.06
CA SER A 236 28.37 -0.55 -4.67
C SER A 236 29.73 -0.03 -4.20
N ASP A 237 30.75 -0.24 -5.03
CA ASP A 237 32.12 0.26 -4.86
C ASP A 237 32.82 0.27 -6.23
N PHE A 238 33.97 0.92 -6.36
CA PHE A 238 34.68 1.13 -7.63
C PHE A 238 34.85 -0.14 -8.51
N PRO A 239 35.12 -1.34 -7.96
CA PRO A 239 35.30 -2.54 -8.78
C PRO A 239 34.02 -3.16 -9.35
N PHE A 240 32.83 -2.68 -8.97
CA PHE A 240 31.55 -3.27 -9.35
C PHE A 240 30.80 -2.43 -10.40
N ALA A 241 29.64 -2.92 -10.82
CA ALA A 241 28.78 -2.20 -11.76
C ALA A 241 28.39 -0.83 -11.19
N ARG A 242 28.42 0.19 -12.05
CA ARG A 242 28.18 1.60 -11.67
C ARG A 242 26.90 1.79 -10.86
N ASP A 243 25.83 1.11 -11.27
CA ASP A 243 24.50 1.26 -10.68
C ASP A 243 24.20 0.17 -9.63
N GLY A 244 25.19 -0.66 -9.29
CA GLY A 244 25.01 -1.82 -8.39
C GLY A 244 24.19 -2.95 -9.01
N VAL A 245 24.00 -2.94 -10.33
CA VAL A 245 23.25 -3.94 -11.11
C VAL A 245 24.18 -4.51 -12.17
N LEU A 246 24.49 -5.81 -12.06
CA LEU A 246 25.32 -6.51 -13.04
C LEU A 246 24.53 -6.85 -14.30
N ALA A 247 23.30 -7.35 -14.12
CA ALA A 247 22.39 -7.72 -15.19
C ALA A 247 20.95 -7.70 -14.67
N GLU A 248 19.99 -7.37 -15.53
CA GLU A 248 18.56 -7.48 -15.24
C GLU A 248 17.74 -7.68 -16.51
N GLY A 249 16.59 -8.33 -16.39
CA GLY A 249 15.66 -8.57 -17.50
C GLY A 249 14.78 -7.35 -17.76
N LEU A 250 13.92 -7.42 -18.77
CA LEU A 250 12.84 -6.43 -18.93
C LEU A 250 11.68 -6.80 -18.00
N PRO A 251 11.08 -5.87 -17.25
CA PRO A 251 9.96 -6.19 -16.36
C PRO A 251 8.83 -6.95 -17.07
N ASN A 252 8.33 -8.00 -16.43
CA ASN A 252 7.21 -8.84 -16.90
C ASN A 252 7.41 -9.59 -18.23
N GLN A 253 8.64 -9.73 -18.72
CA GLN A 253 8.96 -10.55 -19.89
C GLN A 253 9.68 -11.85 -19.49
N GLU A 254 9.30 -12.98 -20.06
CA GLU A 254 10.06 -14.21 -19.82
C GLU A 254 11.53 -14.02 -20.24
N THR A 255 12.47 -14.26 -19.33
CA THR A 255 13.90 -14.02 -19.60
C THR A 255 14.78 -14.85 -18.67
N MET A 256 15.89 -15.37 -19.19
CA MET A 256 17.00 -15.87 -18.38
C MET A 256 18.09 -14.78 -18.32
N VAL A 257 18.32 -14.23 -17.14
CA VAL A 257 19.33 -13.19 -16.91
C VAL A 257 20.62 -13.86 -16.49
N ILE A 258 21.67 -13.73 -17.30
CA ILE A 258 22.97 -14.36 -17.06
C ILE A 258 24.00 -13.29 -16.70
N GLY A 259 24.82 -13.55 -15.68
CA GLY A 259 25.89 -12.66 -15.26
C GLY A 259 27.05 -13.40 -14.61
N GLU A 260 28.25 -12.84 -14.74
CA GLU A 260 29.48 -13.47 -14.23
C GLU A 260 29.98 -12.74 -12.97
N LEU A 261 29.94 -13.44 -11.83
CA LEU A 261 30.32 -12.91 -10.53
C LEU A 261 31.83 -12.99 -10.32
N ALA A 262 32.47 -11.86 -10.06
CA ALA A 262 33.88 -11.81 -9.72
C ALA A 262 34.12 -12.02 -8.20
N LEU A 263 34.15 -13.27 -7.75
CA LEU A 263 34.21 -13.64 -6.33
C LEU A 263 35.49 -13.13 -5.62
N ASP A 264 36.62 -13.11 -6.32
CA ASP A 264 37.87 -12.57 -5.78
C ASP A 264 37.84 -11.05 -5.59
N VAL A 265 37.06 -10.35 -6.42
CA VAL A 265 36.84 -8.91 -6.28
C VAL A 265 36.03 -8.63 -5.01
N LEU A 266 34.98 -9.41 -4.76
CA LEU A 266 34.18 -9.31 -3.54
C LEU A 266 35.01 -9.50 -2.27
N LYS A 267 35.84 -10.55 -2.24
CA LYS A 267 36.73 -10.85 -1.09
C LYS A 267 37.69 -9.69 -0.82
N ARG A 268 38.31 -9.13 -1.87
CA ARG A 268 39.19 -7.95 -1.73
C ARG A 268 38.41 -6.71 -1.26
N ASN A 269 37.21 -6.46 -1.80
CA ASN A 269 36.40 -5.31 -1.43
C ASN A 269 35.98 -5.32 0.05
N ARG A 270 35.68 -6.49 0.61
CA ARG A 270 35.37 -6.62 2.05
C ARG A 270 36.56 -6.20 2.95
N ALA A 271 37.79 -6.28 2.45
CA ALA A 271 38.99 -5.91 3.20
C ALA A 271 39.46 -4.47 2.92
N GLN A 272 39.42 -4.04 1.65
CA GLN A 272 40.10 -2.86 1.13
C GLN A 272 39.16 -1.87 0.40
N GLY A 273 37.85 -2.14 0.39
CA GLY A 273 36.88 -1.26 -0.26
C GLY A 273 36.84 0.14 0.35
N THR A 274 36.27 1.09 -0.40
CA THR A 274 36.16 2.51 0.00
C THR A 274 35.42 2.65 1.34
N VAL A 275 34.42 1.80 1.55
CA VAL A 275 33.71 1.59 2.82
C VAL A 275 33.55 0.09 3.09
N ARG A 276 33.42 -0.31 4.37
CA ARG A 276 33.38 -1.73 4.76
C ARG A 276 32.21 -2.03 5.69
N PRO A 277 30.96 -1.77 5.28
CA PRO A 277 29.80 -1.86 6.16
C PRO A 277 29.65 -3.24 6.82
N LEU A 278 30.00 -4.35 6.16
CA LEU A 278 29.96 -5.69 6.77
C LEU A 278 30.97 -5.85 7.91
N LEU A 279 32.19 -5.35 7.74
CA LEU A 279 33.23 -5.42 8.77
C LEU A 279 32.92 -4.46 9.91
N ASP A 280 32.55 -3.23 9.56
CA ASP A 280 32.29 -2.15 10.49
C ASP A 280 31.02 -2.43 11.33
N SER A 281 30.03 -3.18 10.79
CA SER A 281 28.83 -3.56 11.53
C SER A 281 29.12 -4.45 12.75
N LYS A 282 30.27 -5.14 12.80
CA LYS A 282 30.68 -5.92 13.99
C LYS A 282 31.01 -5.04 15.19
N HIS A 283 31.31 -3.76 14.94
CA HIS A 283 31.69 -2.77 15.95
C HIS A 283 30.68 -1.62 16.01
N ALA A 284 29.61 -1.68 15.20
CA ALA A 284 28.55 -0.69 15.22
C ALA A 284 27.87 -0.72 16.58
N ARG A 285 27.80 0.43 17.22
CA ARG A 285 27.17 0.58 18.53
C ARG A 285 25.66 0.53 18.34
N THR A 286 24.95 -0.32 19.08
CA THR A 286 23.49 -0.21 19.22
C THR A 286 23.20 1.12 19.91
N PRO A 287 22.59 2.11 19.22
CA PRO A 287 22.36 3.41 19.82
C PRO A 287 21.28 3.29 20.91
N ARG A 288 21.39 4.12 21.95
CA ARG A 288 20.25 4.35 22.85
C ARG A 288 19.17 5.08 22.04
N ILE A 289 17.99 4.48 21.95
CA ILE A 289 16.84 5.13 21.31
C ILE A 289 16.20 6.05 22.33
N GLU A 290 16.32 7.37 22.11
CA GLU A 290 15.67 8.39 22.91
C GLU A 290 14.59 9.08 22.08
N PRO A 291 13.30 8.87 22.37
CA PRO A 291 12.22 9.56 21.67
C PRO A 291 12.26 11.05 22.01
N VAL A 292 12.71 11.87 21.07
CA VAL A 292 12.66 13.33 21.19
C VAL A 292 11.33 13.81 20.63
N ARG A 293 10.50 14.42 21.47
CA ARG A 293 9.31 15.14 21.00
C ARG A 293 9.74 16.49 20.45
N LEU A 294 9.75 16.61 19.12
CA LEU A 294 9.93 17.90 18.49
C LEU A 294 8.72 18.78 18.75
N PRO A 295 8.93 20.08 18.96
CA PRO A 295 7.84 21.02 18.96
C PRO A 295 7.15 20.97 17.58
N THR A 296 5.85 20.71 17.56
CA THR A 296 5.02 20.79 16.36
C THR A 296 4.95 22.24 15.86
N VAL A 297 4.82 22.49 14.56
CA VAL A 297 4.55 23.84 14.05
C VAL A 297 3.21 24.29 14.63
N GLY A 298 3.31 25.14 15.65
CA GLY A 298 2.31 25.36 16.71
C GLY A 298 2.96 25.67 18.06
N ASP A 299 4.24 25.31 18.24
CA ASP A 299 5.03 25.51 19.46
C ASP A 299 5.91 26.76 19.42
N ASN A 300 6.02 27.42 18.27
CA ASN A 300 6.09 28.89 18.23
C ASN A 300 4.66 29.44 18.19
N LYS A 301 3.91 29.18 19.27
CA LYS A 301 2.82 30.10 19.61
C LYS A 301 3.48 31.46 19.89
N PRO A 302 2.96 32.58 19.32
CA PRO A 302 3.16 33.88 19.95
C PRO A 302 2.86 33.74 21.44
N PRO A 303 3.55 34.49 22.33
CA PRO A 303 3.50 34.28 23.79
C PRO A 303 2.08 33.92 24.20
N THR A 304 1.95 32.74 24.82
CA THR A 304 0.68 32.08 25.13
C THR A 304 -0.40 33.12 25.44
N LYS A 305 -1.33 33.35 24.50
CA LYS A 305 -2.63 33.91 24.88
C LYS A 305 -3.15 32.98 25.95
N LYS A 306 -3.25 33.51 27.18
CA LYS A 306 -3.74 32.85 28.40
C LYS A 306 -4.63 31.67 28.03
N GLN A 307 -4.24 30.45 28.39
CA GLN A 307 -5.09 29.27 28.20
C GLN A 307 -6.47 29.59 28.77
N ARG A 308 -7.43 29.86 27.87
CA ARG A 308 -8.83 29.92 28.25
C ARG A 308 -9.20 28.49 28.62
N PRO A 309 -9.98 28.28 29.71
CA PRO A 309 -10.36 26.95 30.15
C PRO A 309 -10.92 26.13 28.98
N ARG A 310 -10.46 24.88 28.82
CA ARG A 310 -10.94 23.97 27.78
C ARG A 310 -12.43 23.77 27.98
N ARG A 311 -13.23 24.41 27.13
CA ARG A 311 -14.69 24.31 27.17
C ARG A 311 -15.08 22.97 26.55
N ARG A 312 -15.91 22.20 27.27
CA ARG A 312 -16.33 20.86 26.83
C ARG A 312 -17.45 21.03 25.80
N ILE A 313 -17.21 20.59 24.56
CA ILE A 313 -18.17 20.65 23.46
C ILE A 313 -18.81 19.28 23.26
N GLN A 314 -20.13 19.24 23.05
CA GLN A 314 -20.89 18.05 22.73
C GLN A 314 -21.57 18.20 21.37
N ILE A 315 -21.46 17.18 20.50
CA ILE A 315 -22.23 17.09 19.26
C ILE A 315 -23.51 16.31 19.51
N ARG A 316 -24.65 16.81 19.04
CA ARG A 316 -25.97 16.17 19.16
C ARG A 316 -26.84 16.55 17.96
N ASN A 317 -27.92 15.81 17.73
CA ASN A 317 -28.91 16.20 16.73
C ASN A 317 -29.61 17.51 17.10
N THR A 318 -29.99 18.28 16.08
CA THR A 318 -30.73 19.53 16.23
C THR A 318 -32.13 19.26 16.79
N ALA A 319 -32.65 20.22 17.55
CA ALA A 319 -33.97 20.19 18.17
C ALA A 319 -34.52 21.63 18.23
N PRO A 320 -35.84 21.84 18.38
CA PRO A 320 -36.44 23.17 18.34
C PRO A 320 -35.83 24.17 19.34
N GLU A 321 -35.39 23.72 20.52
CA GLU A 321 -34.71 24.59 21.50
C GLU A 321 -33.38 25.18 21.00
N HIS A 322 -32.81 24.62 19.93
CA HIS A 322 -31.55 25.08 19.36
C HIS A 322 -31.73 26.14 18.26
N PHE A 323 -32.96 26.36 17.76
CA PHE A 323 -33.21 27.19 16.57
C PHE A 323 -32.69 28.62 16.73
N GLN A 324 -33.00 29.26 17.85
CA GLN A 324 -32.50 30.60 18.14
C GLN A 324 -30.97 30.64 18.08
N GLY A 325 -30.29 29.67 18.69
CA GLY A 325 -28.83 29.59 18.68
C GLY A 325 -28.24 29.36 17.29
N ILE A 326 -28.93 28.64 16.41
CA ILE A 326 -28.55 28.42 15.01
C ILE A 326 -28.74 29.71 14.20
N SER A 327 -29.89 30.36 14.31
CA SER A 327 -30.19 31.62 13.62
C SER A 327 -29.19 32.72 14.01
N GLU A 328 -28.83 32.80 15.29
CA GLU A 328 -27.79 33.72 15.77
C GLU A 328 -26.43 33.45 15.12
N ILE A 329 -26.01 32.18 15.01
CA ILE A 329 -24.76 31.82 14.34
C ILE A 329 -24.79 32.22 12.87
N ALA A 330 -25.89 31.93 12.17
CA ALA A 330 -26.05 32.25 10.76
C ALA A 330 -25.93 33.77 10.53
N SER A 331 -26.66 34.59 11.31
CA SER A 331 -26.60 36.05 11.22
C SER A 331 -25.21 36.62 11.53
N LEU A 332 -24.45 35.98 12.43
CA LEU A 332 -23.10 36.40 12.77
C LEU A 332 -22.06 36.10 11.67
N ILE A 333 -22.29 35.07 10.85
CA ILE A 333 -21.35 34.64 9.81
C ILE A 333 -21.73 35.24 8.45
N TYR A 334 -23.03 35.37 8.17
CA TYR A 334 -23.57 35.88 6.93
C TYR A 334 -24.59 36.99 7.20
N PRO A 335 -24.15 38.19 7.58
CA PRO A 335 -25.06 39.29 7.93
C PRO A 335 -25.93 39.75 6.75
N ASP A 336 -25.43 39.54 5.52
CA ASP A 336 -26.07 40.00 4.28
C ASP A 336 -26.89 38.89 3.58
N ILE A 337 -26.99 37.70 4.18
CA ILE A 337 -27.77 36.58 3.67
C ILE A 337 -28.89 36.29 4.65
N THR A 338 -30.11 36.01 4.16
CA THR A 338 -31.23 35.59 5.01
C THR A 338 -30.79 34.40 5.86
N PRO A 339 -30.71 34.54 7.20
CA PRO A 339 -30.27 33.46 8.07
C PRO A 339 -31.30 32.34 8.06
N TRP A 340 -30.88 31.15 8.51
CA TRP A 340 -31.83 30.07 8.79
C TRP A 340 -32.89 30.56 9.78
N ASN A 341 -34.13 30.69 9.31
CA ASN A 341 -35.28 31.00 10.14
C ASN A 341 -35.94 29.70 10.63
N ASP A 342 -36.89 29.85 11.55
CA ASP A 342 -37.65 28.73 12.11
C ASP A 342 -38.32 27.85 11.04
N GLU A 343 -38.72 28.42 9.91
CA GLU A 343 -39.41 27.68 8.85
C GLU A 343 -38.49 26.66 8.18
N TYR A 344 -37.29 27.08 7.76
CA TYR A 344 -36.29 26.16 7.19
C TYR A 344 -35.89 25.09 8.19
N LEU A 345 -35.60 25.47 9.44
CA LEU A 345 -35.16 24.53 10.46
C LEU A 345 -36.26 23.52 10.84
N LYS A 346 -37.54 23.93 10.84
CA LYS A 346 -38.67 23.01 10.97
C LYS A 346 -38.76 22.05 9.80
N SER A 347 -38.54 22.54 8.58
CA SER A 347 -38.49 21.70 7.38
C SER A 347 -37.38 20.65 7.48
N HIS A 348 -36.16 21.05 7.87
CA HIS A 348 -35.03 20.12 8.02
C HIS A 348 -35.32 19.01 9.03
N LEU A 349 -35.91 19.36 10.18
CA LEU A 349 -36.28 18.37 11.21
C LEU A 349 -37.46 17.48 10.80
N ALA A 350 -38.39 18.00 10.00
CA ALA A 350 -39.51 17.21 9.49
C ALA A 350 -39.05 16.20 8.43
N VAL A 351 -38.06 16.57 7.62
CA VAL A 351 -37.60 15.76 6.49
C VAL A 351 -36.51 14.77 6.90
N PHE A 352 -35.45 15.23 7.58
CA PHE A 352 -34.30 14.38 7.92
C PHE A 352 -33.65 14.80 9.24
N PRO A 353 -34.30 14.55 10.38
CA PRO A 353 -33.80 15.00 11.69
C PRO A 353 -32.44 14.40 12.06
N GLN A 354 -32.13 13.19 11.58
CA GLN A 354 -30.86 12.53 11.82
C GLN A 354 -29.68 13.25 11.15
N GLY A 355 -29.92 13.98 10.05
CA GLY A 355 -28.91 14.73 9.29
C GLY A 355 -28.55 16.10 9.87
N GLN A 356 -29.26 16.55 10.90
CA GLN A 356 -29.11 17.89 11.45
C GLN A 356 -28.37 17.83 12.78
N PHE A 357 -27.27 18.56 12.93
CA PHE A 357 -26.44 18.52 14.13
C PHE A 357 -26.11 19.92 14.67
N VAL A 358 -26.00 20.00 15.99
CA VAL A 358 -25.47 21.16 16.72
C VAL A 358 -24.29 20.76 17.61
N ALA A 359 -23.37 21.71 17.76
CA ALA A 359 -22.32 21.67 18.76
C ALA A 359 -22.69 22.57 19.93
N ILE A 360 -22.74 22.02 21.14
CA ILE A 360 -23.17 22.72 22.35
C ILE A 360 -22.02 22.80 23.35
N GLU A 361 -21.81 23.99 23.90
CA GLU A 361 -20.90 24.19 25.03
C GLU A 361 -21.56 23.74 26.34
N GLN A 362 -21.07 22.65 26.92
CA GLN A 362 -21.68 21.99 28.09
C GLN A 362 -21.78 22.87 29.35
N GLY A 363 -20.96 23.92 29.47
CA GLY A 363 -20.98 24.81 30.63
C GLY A 363 -22.11 25.85 30.60
N SER A 364 -22.53 26.27 29.41
CA SER A 364 -23.52 27.34 29.23
C SER A 364 -24.79 26.87 28.52
N GLY A 365 -24.77 25.69 27.90
CA GLY A 365 -25.83 25.25 26.99
C GLY A 365 -25.84 25.99 25.65
N LEU A 366 -24.85 26.87 25.40
CA LEU A 366 -24.80 27.69 24.20
C LEU A 366 -24.54 26.83 22.96
N VAL A 367 -25.33 27.04 21.90
CA VAL A 367 -25.05 26.51 20.56
C VAL A 367 -23.87 27.29 19.98
N VAL A 368 -22.80 26.56 19.68
CA VAL A 368 -21.50 27.12 19.21
C VAL A 368 -21.12 26.65 17.81
N GLY A 369 -21.87 25.71 17.26
CA GLY A 369 -21.75 25.30 15.86
C GLY A 369 -22.97 24.53 15.40
N VAL A 370 -23.13 24.44 14.09
CA VAL A 370 -24.22 23.74 13.42
C VAL A 370 -23.72 23.16 12.11
N CYS A 371 -24.23 22.00 11.74
CA CYS A 371 -24.13 21.50 10.38
C CYS A 371 -25.39 20.72 10.00
N SER A 372 -25.77 20.84 8.74
CA SER A 372 -27.00 20.26 8.21
C SER A 372 -26.70 19.39 6.99
N GLY A 373 -27.61 18.51 6.63
CA GLY A 373 -27.44 17.69 5.43
C GLY A 373 -28.70 16.94 5.06
N LEU A 374 -28.66 16.33 3.87
CA LEU A 374 -29.72 15.50 3.32
C LEU A 374 -29.11 14.42 2.45
N VAL A 375 -29.78 13.28 2.35
CA VAL A 375 -29.41 12.23 1.38
C VAL A 375 -29.99 12.58 0.02
N LEU A 376 -29.17 12.44 -1.02
CA LEU A 376 -29.52 12.66 -2.41
C LEU A 376 -29.08 11.45 -3.25
N ASP A 377 -29.81 11.19 -4.33
CA ASP A 377 -29.25 10.51 -5.50
C ASP A 377 -28.33 11.50 -6.22
N TRP A 378 -27.04 11.44 -5.87
CA TRP A 378 -26.03 12.39 -6.34
C TRP A 378 -25.72 12.20 -7.82
N ASP A 379 -25.70 10.97 -8.29
CA ASP A 379 -25.27 10.64 -9.65
C ASP A 379 -26.31 11.04 -10.72
N SER A 380 -27.56 11.30 -10.32
CA SER A 380 -28.58 11.89 -11.20
C SER A 380 -28.58 13.42 -11.20
N GLN A 381 -27.82 14.08 -10.33
CA GLN A 381 -27.76 15.54 -10.30
C GLN A 381 -26.89 16.07 -11.45
N PRO A 382 -27.28 17.18 -12.10
CA PRO A 382 -26.39 17.87 -13.02
C PRO A 382 -25.09 18.32 -12.35
N ASP A 383 -23.95 18.14 -13.03
CA ASP A 383 -22.62 18.53 -12.52
C ASP A 383 -22.52 20.01 -12.13
N THR A 384 -23.37 20.88 -12.68
CA THR A 384 -23.37 22.33 -12.42
C THR A 384 -24.49 22.76 -11.47
N SER A 385 -25.05 21.85 -10.69
CA SER A 385 -26.18 22.15 -9.80
C SER A 385 -25.82 23.22 -8.77
N SER A 386 -26.67 24.24 -8.65
CA SER A 386 -26.52 25.26 -7.62
C SER A 386 -26.90 24.72 -6.25
N TRP A 387 -26.42 25.36 -5.18
CA TRP A 387 -26.82 25.04 -3.82
C TRP A 387 -28.34 25.09 -3.64
N ASN A 388 -29.03 26.06 -4.27
CA ASN A 388 -30.49 26.15 -4.22
C ASN A 388 -31.16 24.93 -4.85
N ALA A 389 -30.64 24.43 -5.98
CA ALA A 389 -31.18 23.23 -6.62
C ALA A 389 -30.99 21.99 -5.73
N LEU A 390 -29.77 21.82 -5.19
CA LEU A 390 -29.40 20.66 -4.36
C LEU A 390 -30.12 20.63 -3.00
N THR A 391 -30.65 21.76 -2.54
CA THR A 391 -31.28 21.90 -1.21
C THR A 391 -32.77 22.21 -1.26
N ALA A 392 -33.41 22.15 -2.43
CA ALA A 392 -34.79 22.63 -2.61
C ALA A 392 -34.99 24.05 -2.04
N SER A 393 -34.12 24.98 -2.43
CA SER A 393 -34.06 26.36 -1.93
C SER A 393 -33.91 26.46 -0.40
N GLY A 394 -33.11 25.55 0.17
CA GLY A 394 -32.88 25.49 1.62
C GLY A 394 -33.93 24.74 2.43
N TYR A 395 -34.98 24.16 1.84
CA TYR A 395 -36.01 23.39 2.58
C TYR A 395 -35.67 21.90 2.76
N TYR A 396 -34.76 21.37 1.96
CA TYR A 396 -34.34 19.95 1.92
C TYR A 396 -35.44 18.95 1.56
N THR A 397 -36.56 19.42 1.01
CA THR A 397 -37.70 18.56 0.63
C THR A 397 -37.40 17.58 -0.51
N ASN A 398 -36.23 17.70 -1.14
CA ASN A 398 -35.68 16.76 -2.12
C ASN A 398 -34.82 15.64 -1.48
N HIS A 399 -34.88 15.47 -0.15
CA HIS A 399 -34.24 14.35 0.52
C HIS A 399 -34.77 13.00 0.01
N ASP A 400 -33.86 12.13 -0.41
CA ASP A 400 -34.17 10.80 -0.90
C ASP A 400 -33.48 9.73 -0.04
N PRO A 401 -34.14 9.19 0.99
CA PRO A 401 -33.58 8.14 1.83
C PRO A 401 -33.71 6.73 1.23
N ILE A 402 -34.40 6.57 0.09
CA ILE A 402 -34.68 5.25 -0.51
C ILE A 402 -33.66 4.95 -1.61
N GLU A 403 -33.54 5.85 -2.59
CA GLU A 403 -32.66 5.67 -3.75
C GLU A 403 -31.33 6.42 -3.59
N GLY A 404 -31.26 7.40 -2.67
CA GLY A 404 -30.09 8.22 -2.47
C GLY A 404 -28.93 7.49 -1.77
N GLY A 405 -27.77 7.41 -2.43
CA GLY A 405 -26.56 6.80 -1.88
C GLY A 405 -25.57 7.76 -1.23
N THR A 406 -25.84 9.08 -1.24
CA THR A 406 -24.87 10.12 -0.88
C THR A 406 -25.43 11.10 0.15
N LEU A 407 -24.69 11.35 1.24
CA LEU A 407 -25.00 12.43 2.17
C LEU A 407 -24.45 13.76 1.65
N PHE A 408 -25.32 14.68 1.24
CA PHE A 408 -24.94 16.03 0.87
C PHE A 408 -24.79 16.92 2.12
N ALA A 409 -23.56 17.39 2.35
CA ALA A 409 -23.18 18.28 3.44
C ALA A 409 -23.42 19.74 3.05
N SER A 410 -24.65 20.21 3.25
CA SER A 410 -25.15 21.50 2.75
C SER A 410 -24.51 22.73 3.40
N ASP A 411 -24.36 22.75 4.73
CA ASP A 411 -23.78 23.89 5.46
C ASP A 411 -23.01 23.47 6.72
N VAL A 412 -21.99 24.24 7.07
CA VAL A 412 -21.29 24.08 8.35
C VAL A 412 -20.89 25.44 8.85
N MET A 413 -21.25 25.74 10.10
CA MET A 413 -21.03 27.03 10.70
C MET A 413 -20.56 26.87 12.14
N VAL A 414 -19.59 27.71 12.53
CA VAL A 414 -19.07 27.77 13.90
C VAL A 414 -19.12 29.20 14.36
N ARG A 415 -19.75 29.44 15.51
CA ARG A 415 -19.97 30.77 16.10
C ARG A 415 -18.65 31.56 16.13
N PRO A 416 -18.63 32.83 15.69
CA PRO A 416 -17.45 33.68 15.87
C PRO A 416 -16.99 33.71 17.34
N GLY A 417 -15.67 33.62 17.55
CA GLY A 417 -15.08 33.44 18.90
C GLY A 417 -14.94 31.98 19.34
N PHE A 418 -15.63 31.04 18.69
CA PHE A 418 -15.47 29.59 18.86
C PHE A 418 -14.72 28.91 17.70
N GLN A 419 -14.51 29.64 16.61
CA GLN A 419 -13.70 29.20 15.46
C GLN A 419 -12.25 28.90 15.86
N GLY A 420 -11.61 27.97 15.15
CA GLY A 420 -10.24 27.52 15.46
C GLY A 420 -10.12 26.59 16.68
N GLN A 421 -11.23 26.24 17.34
CA GLN A 421 -11.24 25.34 18.50
C GLN A 421 -11.59 23.88 18.15
N GLY A 422 -11.57 23.52 16.86
CA GLY A 422 -11.84 22.15 16.39
C GLY A 422 -13.32 21.76 16.29
N ILE A 423 -14.26 22.67 16.54
CA ILE A 423 -15.72 22.38 16.51
C ILE A 423 -16.19 21.90 15.13
N GLY A 424 -15.72 22.53 14.05
CA GLY A 424 -16.06 22.08 12.69
C GLY A 424 -15.61 20.64 12.41
N ARG A 425 -14.43 20.25 12.93
CA ARG A 425 -13.94 18.87 12.83
C ARG A 425 -14.83 17.90 13.61
N LEU A 426 -15.30 18.28 14.79
CA LEU A 426 -16.24 17.47 15.57
C LEU A 426 -17.58 17.29 14.83
N LEU A 427 -18.12 18.35 14.21
CA LEU A 427 -19.36 18.29 13.44
C LEU A 427 -19.28 17.32 12.26
N TYR A 428 -18.18 17.32 11.51
CA TYR A 428 -17.96 16.32 10.44
C TYR A 428 -17.72 14.91 10.98
N GLN A 429 -16.79 14.75 11.91
CA GLN A 429 -16.36 13.41 12.36
C GLN A 429 -17.43 12.71 13.21
N GLN A 430 -17.99 13.40 14.21
CA GLN A 430 -18.98 12.81 15.12
C GLN A 430 -20.41 12.87 14.58
N GLY A 431 -20.72 13.87 13.75
CA GLY A 431 -22.02 14.01 13.10
C GLY A 431 -22.05 13.28 11.75
N ARG A 432 -21.61 13.97 10.69
CA ARG A 432 -21.82 13.55 9.30
C ARG A 432 -21.19 12.21 8.91
N PHE A 433 -19.91 12.00 9.21
CA PHE A 433 -19.21 10.78 8.80
C PHE A 433 -19.73 9.55 9.55
N ASN A 434 -20.06 9.71 10.83
CA ASN A 434 -20.70 8.63 11.60
C ASN A 434 -22.11 8.33 11.08
N LEU A 435 -22.90 9.35 10.76
CA LEU A 435 -24.21 9.16 10.17
C LEU A 435 -24.14 8.46 8.81
N ALA A 436 -23.22 8.88 7.95
CA ALA A 436 -23.02 8.26 6.63
C ALA A 436 -22.70 6.77 6.76
N ARG A 437 -21.83 6.38 7.71
CA ARG A 437 -21.55 4.98 8.03
C ARG A 437 -22.78 4.24 8.55
N GLN A 438 -23.51 4.83 9.50
CA GLN A 438 -24.71 4.23 10.09
C GLN A 438 -25.80 3.96 9.07
N LEU A 439 -25.93 4.82 8.07
CA LEU A 439 -26.91 4.69 6.99
C LEU A 439 -26.39 3.86 5.81
N GLY A 440 -25.14 3.36 5.85
CA GLY A 440 -24.55 2.59 4.76
C GLY A 440 -24.35 3.39 3.47
N LEU A 441 -24.20 4.72 3.56
CA LEU A 441 -24.00 5.59 2.40
C LEU A 441 -22.57 5.45 1.89
N THR A 442 -22.37 5.51 0.58
CA THR A 442 -21.06 5.30 -0.06
C THR A 442 -20.13 6.49 0.11
N ARG A 443 -20.69 7.70 0.24
CA ARG A 443 -19.90 8.94 0.35
C ARG A 443 -20.65 10.09 1.01
N VAL A 444 -19.87 11.08 1.44
CA VAL A 444 -20.34 12.43 1.80
C VAL A 444 -19.83 13.40 0.76
N VAL A 445 -20.71 14.24 0.21
CA VAL A 445 -20.35 15.25 -0.80
C VAL A 445 -20.68 16.64 -0.30
N ALA A 446 -19.84 17.62 -0.62
CA ALA A 446 -20.10 19.04 -0.33
C ALA A 446 -19.61 19.94 -1.47
N GLY A 447 -20.24 21.11 -1.63
CA GLY A 447 -19.63 22.20 -2.40
C GLY A 447 -18.81 23.11 -1.49
N SER A 448 -17.49 23.01 -1.59
CA SER A 448 -16.53 23.87 -0.90
C SER A 448 -16.43 25.23 -1.59
N ARG A 449 -17.07 26.26 -1.02
CA ARG A 449 -16.89 27.66 -1.48
C ARG A 449 -15.41 28.05 -1.51
N LEU A 450 -14.92 28.54 -2.64
CA LEU A 450 -13.53 29.00 -2.80
C LEU A 450 -13.33 30.42 -2.24
N ARG A 451 -13.52 30.61 -0.93
CA ARG A 451 -13.60 31.96 -0.31
C ARG A 451 -12.34 32.82 -0.52
N GLY A 452 -11.18 32.22 -0.74
CA GLY A 452 -9.97 32.99 -1.01
C GLY A 452 -9.79 33.42 -2.47
N TYR A 453 -10.62 32.91 -3.40
CA TYR A 453 -10.38 32.99 -4.84
C TYR A 453 -10.44 34.41 -5.42
N HIS A 454 -11.29 35.30 -4.90
CA HIS A 454 -11.37 36.70 -5.36
C HIS A 454 -10.01 37.43 -5.35
N ARG A 455 -9.05 37.02 -4.50
CA ARG A 455 -7.70 37.59 -4.41
C ARG A 455 -6.73 37.13 -5.52
N TYR A 456 -7.15 36.13 -6.29
CA TYR A 456 -6.35 35.45 -7.32
C TYR A 456 -7.05 35.39 -8.68
N ALA A 457 -8.31 35.86 -8.77
CA ALA A 457 -9.14 35.75 -9.96
C ALA A 457 -8.58 36.53 -11.17
N ASP A 458 -7.70 37.50 -10.94
CA ASP A 458 -6.95 38.24 -11.97
C ASP A 458 -5.69 37.49 -12.46
N LYS A 459 -5.26 36.45 -11.74
CA LYS A 459 -3.97 35.76 -11.96
C LYS A 459 -4.11 34.32 -12.45
N MET A 460 -5.19 33.64 -12.10
CA MET A 460 -5.37 32.22 -12.41
C MET A 460 -6.85 31.85 -12.45
N SER A 461 -7.16 30.73 -13.12
CA SER A 461 -8.51 30.19 -13.16
C SER A 461 -8.93 29.62 -11.79
N PRO A 462 -10.24 29.43 -11.52
CA PRO A 462 -10.68 28.83 -10.24
C PRO A 462 -10.24 27.38 -10.11
N VAL A 463 -10.04 26.69 -11.24
CA VAL A 463 -9.47 25.33 -11.30
C VAL A 463 -8.00 25.36 -10.86
N ASP A 464 -7.19 26.26 -11.43
CA ASP A 464 -5.77 26.39 -11.06
C ASP A 464 -5.60 26.80 -9.60
N TYR A 465 -6.43 27.73 -9.11
CA TYR A 465 -6.47 28.09 -7.70
C TYR A 465 -6.73 26.87 -6.82
N THR A 466 -7.73 26.05 -7.18
CA THR A 466 -8.07 24.81 -6.47
C THR A 466 -6.91 23.82 -6.48
N ILE A 467 -6.23 23.64 -7.62
CA ILE A 467 -5.04 22.77 -7.74
C ILE A 467 -3.93 23.23 -6.80
N GLU A 468 -3.64 24.53 -6.72
CA GLU A 468 -2.59 25.04 -5.85
C GLU A 468 -2.95 24.94 -4.36
N VAL A 469 -4.24 25.00 -4.02
CA VAL A 469 -4.74 24.69 -2.67
C VAL A 469 -4.59 23.20 -2.35
N VAL A 470 -4.95 22.31 -3.26
CA VAL A 470 -4.79 20.84 -3.10
C VAL A 470 -3.32 20.46 -2.94
N ARG A 471 -2.40 21.13 -3.65
CA ARG A 471 -0.94 20.96 -3.52
C ARG A 471 -0.36 21.55 -2.24
N GLY A 472 -1.17 22.24 -1.42
CA GLY A 472 -0.73 22.88 -0.19
C GLY A 472 0.11 24.15 -0.39
N ARG A 473 0.13 24.72 -1.60
CA ARG A 473 0.87 25.96 -1.91
C ARG A 473 0.05 27.21 -1.63
N LEU A 474 -1.27 27.12 -1.72
CA LEU A 474 -2.22 28.13 -1.28
C LEU A 474 -3.08 27.61 -0.12
N ASN A 475 -3.58 28.54 0.70
CA ASN A 475 -4.50 28.23 1.78
C ASN A 475 -5.84 28.94 1.53
N ASP A 476 -6.87 28.14 1.28
CA ASP A 476 -8.24 28.60 1.19
C ASP A 476 -8.97 28.34 2.53
N PRO A 477 -9.64 29.35 3.12
CA PRO A 477 -10.26 29.21 4.45
C PRO A 477 -11.25 28.05 4.59
N THR A 478 -11.93 27.68 3.50
CA THR A 478 -12.94 26.62 3.49
C THR A 478 -12.33 25.33 2.96
N LEU A 479 -11.78 25.36 1.75
CA LEU A 479 -11.32 24.15 1.06
C LEU A 479 -10.16 23.51 1.80
N SER A 480 -9.17 24.30 2.28
CA SER A 480 -8.04 23.72 3.01
C SER A 480 -8.52 23.00 4.27
N PHE A 481 -9.47 23.56 5.03
CA PHE A 481 -10.04 22.89 6.20
C PHE A 481 -10.70 21.54 5.83
N GLN A 482 -11.49 21.50 4.76
CA GLN A 482 -12.18 20.28 4.33
C GLN A 482 -11.22 19.22 3.79
N LEU A 483 -10.17 19.60 3.06
CA LEU A 483 -9.11 18.68 2.65
C LEU A 483 -8.42 18.01 3.85
N HIS A 484 -8.17 18.75 4.94
CA HIS A 484 -7.61 18.18 6.17
C HIS A 484 -8.54 17.19 6.89
N LEU A 485 -9.84 17.19 6.56
CA LEU A 485 -10.80 16.20 7.05
C LEU A 485 -10.80 14.91 6.23
N GLY A 486 -10.05 14.85 5.13
CA GLY A 486 -9.95 13.68 4.24
C GLY A 486 -10.83 13.77 2.99
N PHE A 487 -11.47 14.91 2.73
CA PHE A 487 -12.17 15.13 1.47
C PHE A 487 -11.18 15.24 0.29
N ARG A 488 -11.62 14.81 -0.89
CA ARG A 488 -10.91 14.97 -2.17
C ARG A 488 -11.74 15.86 -3.09
N VAL A 489 -11.08 16.67 -3.92
CA VAL A 489 -11.78 17.48 -4.94
C VAL A 489 -12.13 16.58 -6.13
N SER A 490 -13.39 16.60 -6.57
CA SER A 490 -13.83 15.95 -7.81
C SER A 490 -13.94 16.93 -8.97
N SER A 491 -14.51 18.12 -8.75
CA SER A 491 -14.67 19.14 -9.79
C SER A 491 -14.67 20.57 -9.22
N VAL A 492 -14.61 21.58 -10.09
CA VAL A 492 -14.82 23.00 -9.74
C VAL A 492 -15.94 23.53 -10.61
N ILE A 493 -16.98 24.08 -9.97
CA ILE A 493 -18.23 24.45 -10.64
C ILE A 493 -18.52 25.95 -10.46
N PRO A 494 -18.97 26.64 -11.53
CA PRO A 494 -19.47 28.01 -11.44
C PRO A 494 -20.91 28.02 -10.94
N GLY A 495 -21.38 29.17 -10.45
CA GLY A 495 -22.79 29.39 -10.14
C GLY A 495 -23.33 28.57 -8.97
N TYR A 496 -22.45 27.94 -8.18
CA TYR A 496 -22.86 27.11 -7.04
C TYR A 496 -23.59 27.94 -5.98
N PHE A 497 -23.07 29.13 -5.68
CA PHE A 497 -23.70 30.06 -4.74
C PHE A 497 -23.57 31.50 -5.25
N THR A 498 -24.62 31.98 -5.92
CA THR A 498 -24.64 33.29 -6.56
C THR A 498 -24.64 34.42 -5.54
N GLY A 499 -23.87 35.49 -5.80
CA GLY A 499 -23.82 36.67 -4.92
C GLY A 499 -22.77 36.61 -3.80
N ASP A 500 -21.91 35.58 -3.79
CA ASP A 500 -20.76 35.52 -2.87
C ASP A 500 -19.53 36.26 -3.44
N PRO A 501 -19.17 37.44 -2.91
CA PRO A 501 -18.06 38.24 -3.44
C PRO A 501 -16.70 37.59 -3.22
N GLU A 502 -16.58 36.67 -2.25
CA GLU A 502 -15.31 36.05 -1.90
C GLU A 502 -14.94 34.89 -2.82
N SER A 503 -15.94 34.07 -3.18
CA SER A 503 -15.76 32.94 -4.09
C SER A 503 -16.06 33.25 -5.55
N LEU A 504 -16.66 34.42 -5.83
CA LEU A 504 -17.16 34.80 -7.15
C LEU A 504 -18.18 33.78 -7.71
N GLY A 505 -18.88 33.07 -6.81
CA GLY A 505 -19.84 32.03 -7.16
C GLY A 505 -19.26 30.66 -7.48
N TYR A 506 -17.94 30.45 -7.33
CA TYR A 506 -17.28 29.18 -7.57
C TYR A 506 -17.19 28.30 -6.31
N ALA A 507 -17.35 26.99 -6.51
CA ALA A 507 -17.10 26.00 -5.47
C ALA A 507 -16.34 24.80 -6.04
N ALA A 508 -15.48 24.19 -5.22
CA ALA A 508 -14.95 22.87 -5.48
C ALA A 508 -15.93 21.83 -4.94
N ILE A 509 -16.41 20.92 -5.79
CA ILE A 509 -17.12 19.73 -5.32
C ILE A 509 -16.09 18.81 -4.67
N ILE A 510 -16.40 18.40 -3.44
CA ILE A 510 -15.52 17.57 -2.64
C ILE A 510 -16.23 16.33 -2.14
N GLU A 511 -15.53 15.20 -2.16
CA GLU A 511 -16.06 13.88 -1.78
C GLU A 511 -15.21 13.26 -0.68
N TRP A 512 -15.88 12.70 0.33
CA TRP A 512 -15.30 11.82 1.32
C TRP A 512 -15.92 10.44 1.12
N TYR A 513 -15.10 9.43 0.87
CA TYR A 513 -15.57 8.06 0.65
C TYR A 513 -15.69 7.31 1.98
N ASN A 514 -16.76 6.55 2.09
CA ASN A 514 -16.97 5.63 3.19
C ASN A 514 -16.32 4.28 2.86
N ASP A 515 -15.09 4.07 3.32
CA ASP A 515 -14.30 2.85 3.05
C ASP A 515 -14.96 1.54 3.56
N GLU A 516 -16.01 1.63 4.39
CA GLU A 516 -16.78 0.45 4.84
C GLU A 516 -17.78 -0.06 3.79
N VAL A 517 -18.09 0.75 2.78
CA VAL A 517 -19.12 0.46 1.75
C VAL A 517 -18.61 0.70 0.32
N ALA A 518 -17.77 1.72 0.11
CA ALA A 518 -17.32 2.20 -1.20
C ALA A 518 -16.16 1.41 -1.82
#